data_AF-A0A958ZF47-F1
#
_entry.id   AF-A0A958ZF47-F1
#
_cell.length_a   1.000
_cell.length_b   1.000
_cell.length_c   1.000
_cell.angle_alpha   90.00
_cell.angle_beta   90.00
_cell.angle_gamma   90.00
#
_symmetry.space_group_name_H-M   'P 1'
#
loop_
_entity.id
_entity.type
_entity.pdbx_description
1 polymer ?
#
loop_
_entity_poly.entity_id
_entity_poly.type
_entity_poly.pdbx_seq_one_letter_code
_entity_poly.pdbx_strand_id
1 'polypeptide(L)'
;MIHEKLGIPAGLDQNTTPDLNMVESNYALLSLELLKQDVLTLQSVFNGSNGKGLEAICRGNGGENTADLISEKWASIVNKMNALQSSSLKEAILNESGQVESIYMELKSLLSYIKYDLPQYLDATLLFSSNDGD
;
A
#
# COMPACT_ATOMS: atom_id res chain seq x y z
N MET A 1 1.45 -4.82 -7.23
CA MET A 1 1.38 -4.90 -5.74
C MET A 1 -0.04 -4.82 -5.19
N ILE A 2 -0.69 -3.65 -5.06
CA ILE A 2 -1.99 -3.52 -4.34
C ILE A 2 -3.09 -4.36 -5.01
N HIS A 3 -3.18 -4.32 -6.33
CA HIS A 3 -4.15 -5.09 -7.11
C HIS A 3 -3.88 -6.59 -7.02
N GLU A 4 -2.66 -7.04 -7.34
CA GLU A 4 -2.34 -8.48 -7.42
C GLU A 4 -2.25 -9.17 -6.05
N LYS A 5 -1.65 -8.51 -5.05
CA LYS A 5 -1.40 -9.12 -3.74
C LYS A 5 -2.60 -9.05 -2.79
N LEU A 6 -3.52 -8.12 -3.00
CA LEU A 6 -4.65 -7.88 -2.09
C LEU A 6 -6.00 -7.77 -2.83
N GLY A 7 -6.08 -6.92 -3.85
CA GLY A 7 -7.35 -6.62 -4.55
C GLY A 7 -7.99 -7.81 -5.24
N ILE A 8 -7.22 -8.56 -6.04
CA ILE A 8 -7.69 -9.74 -6.78
C ILE A 8 -8.04 -10.90 -5.83
N PRO A 9 -7.15 -11.33 -4.90
CA PRO A 9 -7.46 -12.45 -4.01
C PRO A 9 -8.64 -12.19 -3.07
N ALA A 10 -8.84 -10.93 -2.65
CA ALA A 10 -9.96 -10.53 -1.82
C ALA A 10 -11.25 -10.22 -2.60
N GLY A 11 -11.23 -10.25 -3.95
CA GLY A 11 -12.39 -9.92 -4.79
C GLY A 11 -12.76 -8.43 -4.84
N LEU A 12 -11.90 -7.55 -4.31
CA LEU A 12 -12.17 -6.11 -4.12
C LEU A 12 -11.88 -5.26 -5.36
N ASP A 13 -11.13 -5.78 -6.33
CA ASP A 13 -10.75 -5.00 -7.52
C ASP A 13 -11.84 -5.00 -8.60
N GLN A 14 -12.55 -6.12 -8.76
CA GLN A 14 -13.61 -6.28 -9.77
C GLN A 14 -14.98 -6.63 -9.17
N ASN A 15 -15.15 -6.48 -7.85
CA ASN A 15 -16.35 -6.95 -7.12
C ASN A 15 -16.67 -8.42 -7.42
N THR A 16 -15.63 -9.24 -7.46
CA THR A 16 -15.73 -10.68 -7.71
C THR A 16 -15.74 -11.45 -6.39
N THR A 17 -16.05 -12.74 -6.46
CA THR A 17 -15.90 -13.62 -5.31
C THR A 17 -14.40 -13.73 -4.95
N PRO A 18 -14.03 -13.71 -3.66
CA PRO A 18 -12.65 -13.92 -3.25
C PRO A 18 -12.07 -15.24 -3.79
N ASP A 19 -10.87 -15.19 -4.39
CA ASP A 19 -10.13 -16.38 -4.82
C ASP A 19 -8.85 -16.55 -3.99
N LEU A 20 -8.95 -17.43 -3.00
CA LEU A 20 -7.88 -17.70 -2.05
C LEU A 20 -6.68 -18.43 -2.67
N ASN A 21 -6.81 -18.99 -3.88
CA ASN A 21 -5.69 -19.62 -4.58
C ASN A 21 -4.74 -18.58 -5.18
N MET A 22 -5.21 -17.34 -5.36
CA MET A 22 -4.41 -16.24 -5.89
C MET A 22 -3.63 -15.49 -4.80
N VAL A 23 -3.80 -15.86 -3.53
CA VAL A 23 -2.99 -15.30 -2.43
C VAL A 23 -1.53 -15.71 -2.61
N GLU A 24 -0.62 -14.72 -2.63
CA GLU A 24 0.83 -14.98 -2.68
C GLU A 24 1.25 -15.87 -1.51
N SER A 25 2.19 -16.79 -1.72
CA SER A 25 2.74 -17.63 -0.64
C SER A 25 1.67 -18.43 0.16
N ASN A 26 0.55 -18.79 -0.50
CA ASN A 26 -0.60 -19.47 0.12
C ASN A 26 -0.21 -20.77 0.88
N TYR A 27 0.80 -21.51 0.40
CA TYR A 27 1.24 -22.74 1.04
C TYR A 27 2.23 -22.53 2.20
N ALA A 28 2.96 -21.42 2.21
CA ALA A 28 3.91 -21.10 3.29
C ALA A 28 3.28 -20.21 4.38
N LEU A 29 2.06 -19.71 4.16
CA LEU A 29 1.28 -18.87 5.08
C LEU A 29 1.95 -17.53 5.46
N LEU A 30 2.98 -17.10 4.72
CA LEU A 30 3.73 -15.85 4.96
C LEU A 30 3.12 -14.62 4.27
N SER A 31 1.99 -14.78 3.60
CA SER A 31 1.41 -13.79 2.70
C SER A 31 1.10 -12.45 3.38
N LEU A 32 0.62 -12.48 4.62
CA LEU A 32 0.31 -11.29 5.39
C LEU A 32 1.58 -10.57 5.86
N GLU A 33 2.58 -11.33 6.29
CA GLU A 33 3.88 -10.79 6.69
C GLU A 33 4.59 -10.12 5.51
N LEU A 34 4.59 -10.77 4.34
CA LEU A 34 5.16 -10.21 3.10
C LEU A 34 4.47 -8.90 2.71
N LEU A 35 3.13 -8.87 2.72
CA LEU A 35 2.38 -7.66 2.41
C LEU A 35 2.72 -6.52 3.38
N LYS A 36 2.83 -6.83 4.68
CA LYS A 36 3.22 -5.86 5.70
C LYS A 36 4.64 -5.34 5.47
N GLN A 37 5.59 -6.21 5.13
CA GLN A 37 6.96 -5.82 4.82
C GLN A 37 7.05 -4.95 3.57
N ASP A 38 6.28 -5.24 2.53
CA ASP A 38 6.20 -4.39 1.33
C ASP A 38 5.76 -2.96 1.71
N VAL A 39 4.71 -2.84 2.53
CA VAL A 39 4.20 -1.55 3.01
C VAL A 39 5.23 -0.81 3.87
N LEU A 40 5.87 -1.50 4.82
CA LEU A 40 6.91 -0.90 5.67
C LEU A 40 8.12 -0.46 4.86
N THR A 41 8.50 -1.25 3.84
CA THR A 41 9.61 -0.91 2.94
C THR A 41 9.28 0.36 2.15
N LEU A 42 8.09 0.47 1.56
CA LEU A 42 7.67 1.67 0.84
C LEU A 42 7.57 2.90 1.77
N GLN A 43 7.05 2.73 2.98
CA GLN A 43 7.07 3.77 4.01
C GLN A 43 8.51 4.22 4.32
N SER A 44 9.45 3.27 4.44
CA SER A 44 10.86 3.60 4.71
C SER A 44 11.52 4.38 3.57
N VAL A 45 11.12 4.14 2.31
CA VAL A 45 11.59 4.91 1.15
C VAL A 45 11.03 6.33 1.19
N PHE A 46 9.75 6.48 1.55
CA PHE A 46 9.13 7.79 1.68
C PHE A 46 9.79 8.64 2.80
N ASN A 47 9.98 8.06 3.99
CA ASN A 47 10.62 8.75 5.11
C ASN A 47 12.13 8.95 4.89
N GLY A 48 12.76 8.00 4.18
CA GLY A 48 14.20 7.90 3.99
C GLY A 48 14.97 7.59 5.28
N SER A 49 16.25 7.27 5.14
CA SER A 49 17.15 7.12 6.28
C SER A 49 17.56 8.51 6.79
N ASN A 50 17.49 8.72 8.11
CA ASN A 50 17.83 10.00 8.78
C ASN A 50 17.01 11.21 8.31
N GLY A 51 15.75 11.01 7.91
CA GLY A 51 14.83 12.10 7.55
C GLY A 51 15.21 12.83 6.25
N LYS A 52 15.85 12.13 5.32
CA LYS A 52 16.21 12.63 3.97
C LYS A 52 15.52 11.85 2.85
N GLY A 53 14.30 11.38 3.08
CA GLY A 53 13.48 10.72 2.07
C GLY A 53 12.69 11.67 1.19
N LEU A 54 11.76 11.11 0.43
CA LEU A 54 10.80 11.86 -0.38
C LEU A 54 9.96 12.82 0.46
N GLU A 55 9.68 12.47 1.72
CA GLU A 55 9.02 13.35 2.69
C GLU A 55 9.76 14.68 2.83
N ALA A 56 11.08 14.64 3.04
CA ALA A 56 11.89 15.83 3.26
C ALA A 56 11.96 16.72 2.02
N ILE A 57 12.01 16.12 0.83
CA ILE A 57 11.98 16.84 -0.44
C ILE A 57 10.61 17.52 -0.62
N CYS A 58 9.53 16.76 -0.40
CA CYS A 58 8.16 17.27 -0.49
C CYS A 58 7.95 18.47 0.44
N ARG A 59 8.38 18.37 1.71
CA ARG A 59 8.34 19.49 2.67
C ARG A 59 9.22 20.65 2.23
N GLY A 60 10.45 20.39 1.77
CA GLY A 60 11.38 21.42 1.32
C GLY A 60 10.85 22.26 0.15
N ASN A 61 9.93 21.71 -0.64
CA ASN A 61 9.29 22.36 -1.77
C ASN A 61 7.87 22.88 -1.46
N GLY A 62 7.51 23.04 -0.18
CA GLY A 62 6.23 23.64 0.25
C GLY A 62 5.05 22.68 0.28
N GLY A 63 5.31 21.37 0.34
CA GLY A 63 4.31 20.31 0.37
C GLY A 63 4.03 19.75 1.76
N GLU A 64 4.15 20.53 2.83
CA GLU A 64 4.04 20.05 4.22
C GLU A 64 2.73 19.30 4.49
N ASN A 65 1.60 19.85 4.06
CA ASN A 65 0.30 19.19 4.23
C ASN A 65 0.23 17.86 3.48
N THR A 66 0.81 17.78 2.27
CA THR A 66 0.85 16.53 1.49
C THR A 66 1.76 15.50 2.16
N ALA A 67 2.90 15.92 2.70
CA ALA A 67 3.81 15.06 3.44
C ALA A 67 3.17 14.52 4.73
N ASP A 68 2.45 15.36 5.48
CA ASP A 68 1.70 14.97 6.68
C ASP A 68 0.60 13.95 6.34
N LEU A 69 -0.23 14.25 5.33
CA LEU A 69 -1.30 13.36 4.90
C LEU A 69 -0.77 11.98 4.46
N ILE A 70 0.32 11.93 3.69
CA ILE A 70 0.93 10.66 3.28
C ILE A 70 1.47 9.90 4.49
N SER A 71 2.12 10.59 5.43
CA SER A 71 2.65 9.99 6.67
C SER A 71 1.55 9.41 7.55
N GLU A 72 0.44 10.14 7.71
CA GLU A 72 -0.75 9.68 8.43
C GLU A 72 -1.38 8.45 7.77
N LYS A 73 -1.45 8.41 6.43
CA LYS A 73 -1.94 7.24 5.69
C LYS A 73 -1.05 6.02 5.92
N TRP A 74 0.27 6.16 5.86
CA TRP A 74 1.17 5.05 6.18
C TRP A 74 0.96 4.53 7.60
N ALA A 75 0.90 5.43 8.59
CA ALA A 75 0.68 5.05 9.99
C ALA A 75 -0.67 4.34 10.18
N SER A 76 -1.74 4.84 9.55
CA SER A 76 -3.07 4.22 9.59
C SER A 76 -3.06 2.81 9.01
N ILE A 77 -2.48 2.62 7.81
CA ILE A 77 -2.41 1.32 7.14
C ILE A 77 -1.63 0.32 8.00
N VAL A 78 -0.47 0.71 8.53
CA VAL A 78 0.35 -0.16 9.39
C VAL A 78 -0.40 -0.53 10.66
N ASN A 79 -1.11 0.42 11.29
CA ASN A 79 -1.92 0.15 12.47
C ASN A 79 -3.06 -0.83 12.17
N LYS A 80 -3.75 -0.68 11.03
CA LYS A 80 -4.79 -1.62 10.59
C LYS A 80 -4.22 -3.02 10.31
N MET A 81 -3.07 -3.09 9.64
CA MET A 81 -2.40 -4.38 9.40
C MET A 81 -1.96 -5.06 10.71
N ASN A 82 -1.52 -4.28 11.70
CA ASN A 82 -1.17 -4.80 13.03
C ASN A 82 -2.38 -5.25 13.85
N ALA A 83 -3.58 -4.75 13.53
CA ALA A 83 -4.81 -5.10 14.23
C ALA A 83 -5.43 -6.42 13.75
N LEU A 84 -5.04 -6.90 12.57
CA LEU A 84 -5.46 -8.21 12.05
C LEU A 84 -5.00 -9.32 13.00
N GLN A 85 -5.93 -10.19 13.38
CA GLN A 85 -5.67 -11.33 14.28
C GLN A 85 -5.28 -12.60 13.50
N SER A 86 -5.52 -12.62 12.20
CA SER A 86 -5.21 -13.74 11.32
C SER A 86 -3.71 -13.97 11.13
N SER A 87 -3.31 -15.24 11.01
CA SER A 87 -1.90 -15.62 10.80
C SER A 87 -1.48 -15.53 9.33
N SER A 88 -2.44 -15.54 8.41
CA SER A 88 -2.22 -15.43 6.97
C SER A 88 -3.24 -14.49 6.30
N LEU A 89 -2.94 -14.02 5.10
CA LEU A 89 -3.86 -13.17 4.34
C LEU A 89 -5.13 -13.93 3.95
N LYS A 90 -5.02 -15.23 3.68
CA LYS A 90 -6.16 -16.10 3.38
C LYS A 90 -7.15 -16.14 4.53
N GLU A 91 -6.66 -16.30 5.76
CA GLU A 91 -7.48 -16.25 6.97
C GLU A 91 -8.09 -14.86 7.17
N ALA A 92 -7.31 -13.80 6.93
CA ALA A 92 -7.80 -12.43 7.07
C ALA A 92 -8.94 -12.12 6.08
N ILE A 93 -8.84 -12.58 4.82
CA ILE A 93 -9.88 -12.42 3.80
C ILE A 93 -11.19 -13.11 4.24
N LEU A 94 -11.10 -14.28 4.88
CA LEU A 94 -12.27 -15.05 5.31
C LEU A 94 -12.90 -14.54 6.60
N ASN A 95 -12.07 -14.19 7.58
CA ASN A 95 -12.53 -13.94 8.96
C ASN A 95 -12.58 -12.45 9.31
N GLU A 96 -11.85 -11.61 8.57
CA GLU A 96 -11.65 -10.18 8.85
C GLU A 96 -11.88 -9.32 7.60
N SER A 97 -12.78 -9.75 6.71
CA SER A 97 -13.01 -9.16 5.38
C SER A 97 -13.22 -7.63 5.39
N GLY A 98 -13.96 -7.09 6.36
CA GLY A 98 -14.15 -5.64 6.50
C GLY A 98 -12.86 -4.88 6.87
N GLN A 99 -11.96 -5.49 7.64
CA GLN A 99 -10.65 -4.90 7.93
C GLN A 99 -9.74 -4.96 6.69
N VAL A 100 -9.77 -6.07 5.96
CA VAL A 100 -9.05 -6.24 4.68
C VAL A 100 -9.51 -5.21 3.65
N GLU A 101 -10.81 -5.01 3.51
CA GLU A 101 -11.38 -3.97 2.64
C GLU A 101 -10.94 -2.58 3.07
N SER A 102 -10.97 -2.27 4.36
CA SER A 102 -10.51 -0.99 4.88
C SER A 102 -9.03 -0.72 4.58
N ILE A 103 -8.16 -1.74 4.71
CA ILE A 103 -6.74 -1.65 4.35
C ILE A 103 -6.58 -1.41 2.85
N TYR A 104 -7.31 -2.15 2.02
CA TYR A 104 -7.28 -2.00 0.56
C TYR A 104 -7.67 -0.59 0.12
N MET A 105 -8.74 -0.04 0.68
CA MET A 105 -9.21 1.30 0.35
C MET A 105 -8.21 2.39 0.77
N GLU A 106 -7.56 2.24 1.93
CA GLU A 106 -6.51 3.17 2.34
C GLU A 106 -5.26 3.08 1.47
N LEU A 107 -4.84 1.87 1.08
CA LEU A 107 -3.74 1.67 0.13
C LEU A 107 -4.04 2.32 -1.23
N LYS A 108 -5.28 2.21 -1.74
CA LYS A 108 -5.70 2.92 -2.96
C LYS A 108 -5.69 4.44 -2.80
N SER A 109 -6.18 4.94 -1.67
CA SER A 109 -6.15 6.38 -1.38
C SER A 109 -4.71 6.90 -1.31
N LEU A 110 -3.82 6.20 -0.62
CA LEU A 110 -2.40 6.51 -0.56
C LEU A 110 -1.74 6.48 -1.95
N LEU A 111 -2.07 5.50 -2.79
CA LEU A 111 -1.60 5.43 -4.17
C LEU A 111 -1.97 6.68 -4.97
N SER A 112 -3.18 7.21 -4.78
CA SER A 112 -3.60 8.46 -5.44
C SER A 112 -2.74 9.65 -4.98
N TYR A 113 -2.48 9.80 -3.69
CA TYR A 113 -1.60 10.85 -3.18
C TYR A 113 -0.18 10.76 -3.76
N ILE A 114 0.38 9.54 -3.83
CA ILE A 114 1.70 9.29 -4.40
C ILE A 114 1.75 9.60 -5.90
N LYS A 115 0.66 9.34 -6.64
CA LYS A 115 0.61 9.52 -8.10
C LYS A 115 0.28 10.95 -8.53
N TYR A 116 -0.51 11.69 -7.77
CA TYR A 116 -1.04 12.97 -8.23
C TYR A 116 -0.51 14.16 -7.44
N ASP A 117 -0.35 14.03 -6.13
CA ASP A 117 0.01 15.14 -5.26
C ASP A 117 1.50 15.22 -5.02
N LEU A 118 2.14 14.08 -4.66
CA LEU A 118 3.56 14.04 -4.38
C LEU A 118 4.46 14.52 -5.54
N PRO A 119 4.24 14.15 -6.82
CA PRO A 119 5.13 14.54 -7.91
C PRO A 119 5.23 16.05 -8.13
N GLN A 120 4.18 16.80 -7.78
CA GLN A 120 4.15 18.26 -7.88
C GLN A 120 5.22 18.91 -7.00
N TYR A 121 5.59 18.25 -5.90
CA TYR A 121 6.62 18.73 -4.96
C TYR A 121 7.98 18.06 -5.17
N LEU A 122 8.09 17.09 -6.09
CA LEU A 122 9.36 16.44 -6.40
C LEU A 122 10.02 17.04 -7.67
N ASP A 123 9.38 18.04 -8.30
CA ASP A 123 9.72 18.52 -9.65
C ASP A 123 9.88 17.37 -10.66
N ALA A 124 9.11 16.29 -10.44
CA ALA A 124 9.21 15.05 -11.19
C ALA A 124 7.98 14.90 -12.08
N THR A 125 8.20 14.67 -13.37
CA THR A 125 7.12 14.28 -14.29
C THR A 125 6.97 12.76 -14.24
N LEU A 126 5.79 12.28 -13.85
CA LEU A 126 5.47 10.86 -14.00
C LEU A 126 5.25 10.54 -15.48
N LEU A 127 6.17 9.78 -16.06
CA LEU A 127 6.00 9.22 -17.40
C LEU A 127 5.30 7.88 -17.29
N PHE A 128 4.04 7.83 -17.72
CA PHE A 128 3.31 6.59 -17.90
C PHE A 128 3.71 5.95 -19.24
N SER A 129 4.95 5.53 -19.38
CA SER A 129 5.37 4.65 -20.48
C SER A 129 5.40 3.21 -19.98
N SER A 130 4.23 2.59 -19.80
CA SER A 130 4.14 1.14 -19.80
C SER A 130 4.18 0.68 -21.26
N ASN A 131 5.41 0.62 -21.79
CA ASN A 131 5.72 -0.17 -22.97
C ASN A 131 6.67 -1.30 -22.56
N ASP A 132 6.41 -1.92 -21.41
CA ASP A 132 6.78 -3.30 -21.17
C ASP A 132 5.80 -4.18 -21.96
N GLY A 133 6.02 -4.20 -23.27
CA GLY A 133 5.53 -5.29 -24.10
C GLY A 133 6.24 -6.58 -23.67
N ASP A 134 5.68 -7.25 -22.68
CA ASP A 134 5.78 -8.68 -22.34
C ASP A 134 4.54 -9.07 -21.53
#